data_AF-A0A0N0ZXX4-F1
#
_entry.id   AF-A0A0N0ZXX4-F1
#
_cell.length_a   1.000
_cell.length_b   1.000
_cell.length_c   1.000
_cell.angle_alpha   90.00
_cell.angle_beta   90.00
_cell.angle_gamma   90.00
#
_symmetry.space_group_name_H-M   'P 1'
#
loop_
_entity.id
_entity.type
_entity.pdbx_description
1 polymer ?
#
loop_
_entity_poly.entity_id
_entity_poly.type
_entity_poly.pdbx_seq_one_letter_code
_entity_poly.pdbx_strand_id
1 'polypeptide(L)' 'MNEIEKLILLSNKKGKELAPLLRTTEARISEYKNGKRGISVRKLREWCKILEIDIKELF' A
#
# COMPACT_ATOMS: atom_id res chain seq x y z
N MET A 1 1.75 -12.56 -5.08
CA MET A 1 1.95 -11.11 -5.06
C MET A 1 0.67 -10.46 -4.60
N ASN A 2 0.66 -9.76 -3.48
CA ASN A 2 -0.56 -9.13 -2.96
C ASN A 2 -0.74 -7.69 -3.48
N GLU A 3 -1.90 -7.12 -3.18
CA GLU A 3 -2.28 -5.76 -3.56
C GLU A 3 -1.31 -4.71 -3.02
N ILE A 4 -0.67 -4.97 -1.88
CA ILE A 4 0.30 -4.05 -1.26
C ILE A 4 1.63 -4.09 -2.01
N GLU A 5 2.09 -5.27 -2.44
CA GLU A 5 3.27 -5.41 -3.28
C GLU A 5 3.07 -4.74 -4.64
N LYS A 6 1.90 -4.93 -5.26
CA LYS A 6 1.54 -4.22 -6.49
C LYS A 6 1.53 -2.71 -6.27
N LEU A 7 0.93 -2.22 -5.19
CA LEU A 7 0.89 -0.78 -4.87
C LEU A 7 2.29 -0.19 -4.65
N ILE A 8 3.19 -0.92 -3.96
CA ILE A 8 4.58 -0.51 -3.75
C ILE A 8 5.32 -0.38 -5.09
N LEU A 9 5.11 -1.32 -6.00
CA LEU A 9 5.74 -1.32 -7.32
C LEU A 9 5.20 -0.23 -8.23
N LEU A 10 3.87 -0.09 -8.32
CA LEU A 10 3.22 0.95 -9.13
C LEU A 10 3.59 2.35 -8.63
N SER A 11 3.70 2.52 -7.32
CA SER A 11 4.15 3.77 -6.74
C SER A 11 5.63 4.08 -7.01
N ASN A 12 6.42 3.08 -7.44
CA ASN A 12 7.88 3.17 -7.58
C ASN A 12 8.58 3.74 -6.33
N LYS A 13 8.03 3.47 -5.14
CA LYS A 13 8.49 3.99 -3.85
C LYS A 13 8.77 2.85 -2.89
N LYS A 14 9.74 3.04 -1.99
CA LYS A 14 10.02 2.08 -0.92
C LYS A 14 9.09 2.28 0.28
N GLY A 15 8.91 1.24 1.10
CA GLY A 15 8.08 1.29 2.31
C GLY A 15 8.35 2.50 3.21
N LYS A 16 9.62 2.87 3.39
CA LYS A 16 10.04 4.09 4.11
C LYS A 16 9.49 5.40 3.55
N GLU A 17 9.32 5.49 2.25
CA GLU A 17 8.80 6.71 1.60
C GLU A 17 7.28 6.72 1.56
N LEU A 18 6.67 5.54 1.46
CA LEU A 18 5.23 5.35 1.52
C LEU A 18 4.68 5.58 2.93
N ALA A 19 5.42 5.21 3.98
CA ALA A 19 5.00 5.36 5.37
C ALA A 19 4.49 6.78 5.70
N PRO A 20 5.28 7.86 5.48
CA PRO A 20 4.81 9.23 5.75
C PRO A 20 3.66 9.66 4.83
N LEU A 21 3.68 9.28 3.55
CA LEU A 21 2.63 9.62 2.59
C LEU A 21 1.28 9.01 2.98
N LEU A 22 1.30 7.74 3.37
CA LEU A 22 0.13 6.94 3.71
C LEU A 22 -0.27 7.07 5.19
N ARG A 23 0.36 8.01 5.91
CA ARG A 23 0.17 8.27 7.36
C ARG A 23 0.19 6.98 8.18
N THR A 24 1.15 6.11 7.88
CA THR A 24 1.33 4.80 8.50
C THR A 24 2.80 4.57 8.83
N THR A 25 3.13 3.44 9.44
CA THR A 25 4.52 3.03 9.69
C THR A 25 5.00 2.03 8.65
N GLU A 26 6.29 2.01 8.39
CA GLU A 26 6.90 0.98 7.52
C GLU A 26 6.61 -0.43 8.05
N ALA A 27 6.65 -0.61 9.38
CA ALA A 27 6.29 -1.85 10.03
C ALA A 27 4.87 -2.31 9.64
N ARG A 28 3.88 -1.40 9.68
CA ARG A 28 2.51 -1.72 9.24
C ARG A 28 2.43 -2.08 7.76
N ILE A 29 3.13 -1.35 6.89
CA ILE A 29 3.20 -1.68 5.45
C ILE A 29 3.78 -3.08 5.27
N SER A 30 4.84 -3.41 6.02
CA SER A 30 5.46 -4.74 6.01
C SER A 30 4.52 -5.83 6.56
N GLU A 31 3.73 -5.55 7.60
CA GLU A 31 2.71 -6.48 8.09
C GLU A 31 1.64 -6.79 7.04
N TYR A 32 1.16 -5.76 6.32
CA TYR A 32 0.22 -5.95 5.21
C TYR A 32 0.88 -6.71 4.05
N LYS A 33 2.11 -6.33 3.68
CA LYS A 33 2.89 -6.99 2.62
C LYS A 33 3.13 -8.47 2.91
N ASN A 34 3.42 -8.84 4.15
CA ASN A 34 3.67 -10.23 4.55
C ASN A 34 2.40 -11.01 4.90
N GLY A 35 1.21 -10.42 4.75
CA GLY A 35 -0.06 -11.07 5.08
C GLY A 35 -0.29 -11.31 6.58
N LYS A 36 0.57 -10.77 7.47
CA LYS A 36 0.38 -10.83 8.93
C LYS A 36 -0.85 -10.05 9.38
N ARG A 37 -1.26 -9.07 8.59
CA ARG A 37 -2.45 -8.26 8.82
C ARG A 37 -3.21 -8.06 7.51
N GLY A 38 -4.52 -8.27 7.53
CA GLY A 38 -5.38 -7.92 6.40
C GLY A 38 -5.51 -6.39 6.29
N ILE A 39 -5.34 -5.86 5.08
CA ILE A 39 -5.73 -4.48 4.77
C ILE A 39 -7.18 -4.46 4.29
N SER A 40 -7.97 -3.53 4.81
CA SER A 40 -9.33 -3.34 4.30
C SER A 40 -9.30 -2.64 2.94
N VAL A 41 -10.22 -3.01 2.04
CA VAL A 41 -10.37 -2.38 0.71
C VAL A 41 -10.52 -0.85 0.82
N ARG A 42 -11.24 -0.36 1.84
CA ARG A 42 -11.38 1.08 2.11
C ARG A 42 -10.02 1.77 2.28
N LYS A 43 -9.15 1.19 3.11
CA LYS A 43 -7.81 1.74 3.39
C LYS A 43 -6.89 1.64 2.19
N LEU A 44 -6.96 0.52 1.46
CA LEU A 44 -6.24 0.35 0.20
C LEU A 44 -6.64 1.43 -0.82
N ARG A 45 -7.95 1.74 -0.92
CA ARG A 45 -8.48 2.77 -1.81
C ARG A 45 -8.05 4.18 -1.40
N GLU A 46 -7.94 4.46 -0.11
CA GLU A 46 -7.34 5.72 0.38
C GLU A 46 -5.87 5.82 -0.03
N TRP A 47 -5.11 4.73 0.09
CA TRP A 47 -3.71 4.71 -0.33
C TRP A 47 -3.53 4.92 -1.83
N CYS A 48 -4.35 4.25 -2.65
CA CYS A 48 -4.42 4.49 -4.09
C CYS A 48 -4.68 5.96 -4.42
N LYS A 49 -5.64 6.60 -3.76
CA LYS A 49 -5.96 8.02 -3.97
C LYS A 49 -4.80 8.94 -3.63
N ILE A 50 -4.08 8.67 -2.54
CA ILE A 50 -2.91 9.46 -2.12
C ILE A 50 -1.76 9.33 -3.12
N LEU A 51 -1.60 8.15 -3.70
CA LEU A 51 -0.53 7.83 -4.64
C LEU A 51 -0.92 8.08 -6.10
N GLU A 52 -2.14 8.56 -6.35
CA GLU A 52 -2.72 8.75 -7.69
C GLU A 52 -2.67 7.46 -8.55
N ILE A 53 -2.81 6.30 -7.90
CA ILE A 53 -2.84 4.98 -8.55
C ILE A 53 -4.29 4.54 -8.71
N ASP A 54 -4.66 4.04 -9.89
CA ASP A 54 -5.98 3.44 -10.07
C ASP A 54 -6.05 2.10 -9.34
N ILE A 55 -7.06 1.93 -8.48
CA ILE A 55 -7.24 0.71 -7.69
C ILE A 55 -7.43 -0.54 -8.57
N LYS A 56 -7.91 -0.39 -9.82
CA LYS A 56 -8.05 -1.51 -10.76
C LYS A 56 -6.70 -2.11 -11.15
N GLU A 57 -5.60 -1.36 -11.04
CA GLU A 57 -4.26 -1.89 -11.29
C GLU A 57 -3.79 -2.84 -10.17
N LEU A 58 -4.47 -2.84 -9.01
CA LEU A 58 -4.16 -3.71 -7.88
C LEU A 58 -4.89 -5.05 -7.93
N PHE A 59 -6.03 -5.14 -8.61
CA PHE A 59 -6.83 -6.37 -8.69
C PHE A 59 -6.52 -7.13 -9.98
#